data_AF-M0FZ07-F1
#
_entry.id   AF-M0FZ07-F1
#
_cell.length_a   1.000
_cell.length_b   1.000
_cell.length_c   1.000
_cell.angle_alpha   90.00
_cell.angle_beta   90.00
_cell.angle_gamma   90.00
#
_symmetry.space_group_name_H-M   'P 1'
#
loop_
_entity.id
_entity.type
_entity.pdbx_description
1 polymer ?
#
loop_
_entity_poly.entity_id
_entity_poly.type
_entity_poly.pdbx_seq_one_letter_code
_entity_poly.pdbx_strand_id
1 'polypeptide(L)' 'MTAVWRVFFVSSVVLLAFLALSFPYVEPGTATFVVTLLSLGMLGVTVVGSSALIYFDWDPFEEIELSR' A
#
# COMPACT_ATOMS: atom_id res chain seq x y z
N MET A 1 4.92 16.82 7.40
CA MET A 1 4.33 16.56 6.07
C MET A 1 3.92 15.09 5.89
N THR A 2 2.63 14.74 6.00
CA THR A 2 2.15 13.36 5.71
C THR A 2 2.06 13.02 4.20
N ALA A 3 2.58 13.87 3.31
CA ALA A 3 2.45 13.73 1.87
C ALA A 3 3.02 12.41 1.34
N VAL A 4 4.17 11.97 1.87
CA VAL A 4 4.80 10.70 1.49
C VAL A 4 3.87 9.52 1.81
N TRP A 5 3.30 9.48 3.02
CA TRP A 5 2.36 8.43 3.40
C TRP A 5 1.09 8.45 2.54
N ARG A 6 0.58 9.63 2.19
CA ARG A 6 -0.58 9.79 1.31
C ARG A 6 -0.32 9.24 -0.10
N VAL A 7 0.89 9.42 -0.64
CA VAL A 7 1.28 8.84 -1.93
C VAL A 7 1.31 7.31 -1.86
N PHE A 8 1.92 6.74 -0.82
CA PHE A 8 1.93 5.28 -0.62
C PHE A 8 0.52 4.71 -0.47
N PHE A 9 -0.33 5.38 0.30
CA PHE A 9 -1.72 4.98 0.50
C PHE A 9 -2.49 4.98 -0.81
N VAL A 10 -2.52 6.11 -1.53
CA VAL A 10 -3.30 6.26 -2.77
C VAL A 10 -2.80 5.30 -3.85
N SER A 11 -1.49 5.20 -4.05
CA SER A 11 -0.93 4.27 -5.04
C SER A 11 -1.28 2.81 -4.72
N SER A 12 -1.17 2.41 -3.45
CA SER A 12 -1.50 1.04 -3.03
C SER A 12 -3.00 0.74 -3.18
N VAL A 13 -3.88 1.70 -2.89
CA VAL A 13 -5.32 1.56 -3.10
C VAL A 13 -5.66 1.40 -4.59
N VAL A 14 -5.04 2.19 -5.47
CA VAL A 14 -5.22 2.06 -6.92
C VAL A 14 -4.74 0.70 -7.42
N LEU A 15 -3.57 0.25 -6.96
CA LEU A 15 -3.04 -1.07 -7.32
C LEU A 15 -3.91 -2.21 -6.79
N LEU A 16 -4.48 -2.09 -5.58
CA LEU A 16 -5.46 -3.06 -5.06
C LEU A 16 -6.73 -3.09 -5.91
N ALA A 17 -7.21 -1.95 -6.39
CA ALA A 17 -8.36 -1.90 -7.28
C ALA A 17 -8.08 -2.64 -8.60
N PHE A 18 -6.91 -2.43 -9.20
CA PHE A 18 -6.50 -3.19 -10.39
C PHE A 18 -6.32 -4.68 -10.09
N LEU A 19 -5.75 -5.04 -8.94
CA LEU A 19 -5.63 -6.43 -8.53
C LEU A 19 -7.00 -7.09 -8.36
N ALA A 20 -7.96 -6.40 -7.73
CA ALA A 20 -9.33 -6.86 -7.59
C ALA A 20 -10.04 -7.04 -8.94
N LEU A 21 -9.83 -6.10 -9.88
CA LEU A 21 -10.34 -6.23 -11.24
C LEU A 21 -9.72 -7.41 -12.00
N SER A 22 -8.47 -7.78 -11.70
CA SER A 22 -7.82 -8.94 -12.31
C SER A 22 -8.31 -10.28 -11.76
N PHE A 23 -8.87 -10.30 -10.55
CA PHE A 23 -9.20 -11.52 -9.80
C PHE A 23 -10.09 -12.52 -10.56
N PRO A 24 -11.13 -12.12 -11.33
CA PRO A 24 -11.96 -13.07 -12.09
C PRO A 24 -11.21 -13.83 -13.18
N TYR A 25 -10.04 -13.35 -13.60
CA TYR A 25 -9.20 -13.95 -14.64
C TYR A 25 -8.09 -14.84 -14.08
N VAL A 26 -8.03 -15.02 -12.76
CA VAL A 26 -7.00 -15.81 -12.08
C VAL A 26 -7.55 -17.17 -11.70
N GLU A 27 -6.98 -18.24 -12.27
CA GLU A 27 -7.36 -19.61 -11.96
C GLU A 27 -6.73 -20.10 -10.64
N PRO A 28 -7.53 -20.62 -9.70
CA PRO A 28 -7.02 -21.23 -8.47
C PRO A 28 -6.06 -22.40 -8.74
N GLY A 29 -5.05 -22.56 -7.88
CA GLY A 29 -4.07 -23.65 -7.98
C GLY A 29 -2.91 -23.39 -8.96
N THR A 30 -2.88 -22.21 -9.59
CA THR A 30 -1.78 -21.79 -10.47
C THR A 30 -0.73 -20.96 -9.73
N ALA A 31 0.47 -20.81 -10.31
CA ALA A 31 1.48 -19.89 -9.80
C ALA A 31 0.97 -18.45 -9.75
N THR A 32 0.16 -18.04 -10.74
CA THR A 32 -0.48 -16.72 -10.79
C THR A 32 -1.37 -16.48 -9.57
N PHE A 33 -2.14 -17.48 -9.15
CA PHE A 33 -2.97 -17.37 -7.94
C PHE A 33 -2.15 -17.08 -6.68
N VAL A 34 -1.00 -17.74 -6.52
CA VAL A 34 -0.09 -17.48 -5.39
C VAL A 34 0.44 -16.05 -5.46
N VAL A 35 0.84 -15.59 -6.65
CA VAL A 35 1.30 -14.20 -6.85
C VAL A 35 0.20 -13.21 -6.49
N THR A 36 -1.05 -13.44 -6.91
CA THR A 36 -2.20 -12.60 -6.55
C THR A 36 -2.37 -12.49 -5.03
N LEU A 37 -2.26 -13.60 -4.29
CA LEU A 37 -2.34 -13.59 -2.83
C LEU A 37 -1.17 -12.83 -2.18
N LEU A 38 0.05 -13.01 -2.68
CA LEU A 38 1.23 -12.29 -2.19
C LEU A 38 1.12 -10.78 -2.46
N SER A 39 0.67 -10.40 -3.66
CA SER A 39 0.41 -9.00 -4.01
C SER A 39 -0.68 -8.40 -3.13
N LEU A 40 -1.78 -9.12 -2.89
CA LEU A 40 -2.85 -8.70 -2.00
C LEU A 40 -2.33 -8.46 -0.58
N GLY A 41 -1.53 -9.38 -0.05
CA GLY A 41 -0.92 -9.26 1.27
C GLY A 41 0.01 -8.05 1.37
N MET A 42 0.92 -7.88 0.42
CA MET A 42 1.90 -6.79 0.44
C MET A 42 1.25 -5.41 0.26
N LEU A 43 0.31 -5.28 -0.66
CA LEU A 43 -0.45 -4.04 -0.85
C LEU A 43 -1.35 -3.77 0.35
N GLY A 44 -2.01 -4.78 0.91
CA GLY A 44 -2.85 -4.66 2.10
C GLY A 44 -2.05 -4.17 3.31
N VAL A 45 -0.87 -4.73 3.56
CA VAL A 45 0.05 -4.26 4.60
C VAL A 45 0.46 -2.81 4.36
N THR A 46 0.78 -2.43 3.12
CA THR A 46 1.15 -1.05 2.79
C THR A 46 0.00 -0.08 3.02
N VAL A 47 -1.23 -0.42 2.64
CA VAL A 47 -2.42 0.40 2.89
C VAL A 47 -2.66 0.57 4.38
N VAL A 48 -2.65 -0.52 5.15
CA VAL A 48 -2.86 -0.47 6.60
C VAL A 48 -1.75 0.33 7.27
N GLY A 49 -0.49 0.06 6.95
CA GLY A 49 0.66 0.77 7.50
C GLY A 49 0.62 2.27 7.20
N SER A 50 0.50 2.64 5.92
CA SER A 50 0.40 4.05 5.53
C SER A 50 -0.84 4.74 6.12
N SER A 51 -1.98 4.06 6.22
CA SER A 51 -3.17 4.62 6.87
C SER A 51 -2.96 4.89 8.35
N ALA A 52 -2.29 3.99 9.08
CA ALA A 52 -1.95 4.17 10.48
C ALA A 52 -0.99 5.35 10.66
N LEU A 53 0.04 5.46 9.83
CA LEU A 53 1.00 6.56 9.90
C LEU A 53 0.35 7.93 9.58
N ILE A 54 -0.60 7.98 8.64
CA ILE A 54 -1.41 9.18 8.40
C ILE A 54 -2.30 9.49 9.61
N TYR A 55 -2.94 8.48 10.20
CA TYR A 55 -3.85 8.67 11.33
C TYR A 55 -3.14 9.23 12.57
N PHE A 56 -1.90 8.81 12.82
CA PHE A 56 -1.06 9.34 13.90
C PHE A 56 -0.27 10.59 13.51
N ASP A 57 -0.53 11.17 12.32
CA ASP A 57 0.21 12.31 11.77
C ASP A 57 1.74 12.17 11.84
N TRP A 58 2.23 10.93 11.70
CA TRP A 58 3.65 10.65 11.84
C TRP A 58 4.45 11.24 10.67
N ASP A 59 5.45 12.05 10.98
CA ASP A 59 6.38 12.62 10.02
C ASP A 59 7.81 12.11 10.25
N PRO A 60 8.33 11.23 9.39
CA PRO A 60 9.70 10.72 9.53
C PRO A 60 10.78 11.77 9.26
N PHE A 61 10.43 12.93 8.69
CA PHE A 61 11.39 13.96 8.27
C PHE A 61 11.37 15.21 9.16
N GLU A 62 10.59 15.21 10.25
CA GLU A 62 10.47 16.35 11.16
C GLU A 62 11.84 16.81 11.71
N GLU A 63 12.71 15.86 12.07
CA GLU A 63 14.06 16.15 12.57
C GLU A 63 14.98 16.78 11.51
N ILE A 64 14.81 16.42 10.23
CA ILE A 64 15.63 16.95 9.13
C ILE A 64 15.25 18.42 8.86
N GLU A 65 13.96 18.75 8.94
CA GLU A 65 13.48 20.13 8.77
C GLU A 65 13.98 21.07 9.88
N LEU A 66 14.06 20.59 11.13
CA LEU A 66 14.56 21.37 12.27
C LEU A 66 16.06 21.70 12.22
N SER A 67 16.83 20.97 11.41
CA SER A 67 18.28 21.17 11.26
C SER A 67 18.66 22.17 10.15
N ARG A 68 17.67 22.76 9.47
CA ARG A 68 17.84 23.69 8.34
C ARG A 68 17.44 25.11 8.70
#